data_AF-K2DHD5-F1
#
_entry.id   AF-K2DHD5-F1
#
_cell.length_a   1.000
_cell.length_b   1.000
_cell.length_c   1.000
_cell.angle_alpha   90.00
_cell.angle_beta   90.00
_cell.angle_gamma   90.00
#
_symmetry.space_group_name_H-M   'P 1'
#
loop_
_entity.id
_entity.type
_entity.pdbx_description
1 polymer ?
#
loop_
_entity_poly.entity_id
_entity_poly.type
_entity_poly.pdbx_seq_one_letter_code
_entity_poly.pdbx_strand_id
1 'polypeptide(L)'
;PPFLNGAEHVLKAWDALWDGELAAIINADTLRNPFSAQRRQLLRLIHQYGEVEFVENAFMVEEAERKTPVAIALVYLCKKADAETEIFGTLLNDLAVDRQTAESLAGGYQKAQEVMLPNSFIENSVLAFDAAVSAMRQAVVTLAKANHYEAHLGHTMGELNGGVQEILPDTSVKFVQEEIGKRYEKLKDKAWTLILRSSNVTSRLSSAAQKRVESDFKAIAKLEFTAKNIYGFLCGIVDNAGAIQVGMMLDVFDTISRYHDENTVFYRGWKSNSKHRTCGMRLKTTRFILPGFKVSSFRGSLDWDSERMLADFDKVFSMIDGKSKPEISLVSVFNTHYTDLARCGKRVSSSYFDVRLYPGVGTIHFYPRRKDLIERLNRLVGKERAWLPPDVKQAGPGFWTQYEKAEKFDAELRQEVLKTGSASYYRNHFSTLFYSQADSSEARRAQEAIDAAAARVHERHGIDIDAMIETSTEQQMLLAA
;
A
#
# COMPACT_ATOMS: atom_id res chain seq x y z
N PRO A 1 -9.24 -11.47 -68.02
CA PRO A 1 -8.55 -12.30 -69.05
C PRO A 1 -9.15 -12.01 -70.44
N PRO A 2 -8.43 -12.25 -71.56
CA PRO A 2 -9.00 -12.08 -72.90
C PRO A 2 -10.18 -13.05 -73.13
N PHE A 3 -11.28 -12.57 -73.73
CA PHE A 3 -12.52 -13.36 -73.83
C PHE A 3 -12.39 -14.64 -74.66
N LEU A 4 -11.51 -14.66 -75.67
CA LEU A 4 -11.31 -15.84 -76.53
C LEU A 4 -10.81 -17.07 -75.73
N ASN A 5 -9.88 -16.84 -74.79
CA ASN A 5 -9.21 -17.88 -74.01
C ASN A 5 -9.52 -17.77 -72.51
N GLY A 6 -10.69 -17.21 -72.16
CA GLY A 6 -11.05 -16.93 -70.78
C GLY A 6 -10.93 -18.14 -69.84
N ALA A 7 -11.33 -19.32 -70.32
CA ALA A 7 -11.26 -20.55 -69.52
C ALA A 7 -9.83 -20.98 -69.19
N GLU A 8 -8.90 -20.92 -70.15
CA GLU A 8 -7.52 -21.38 -69.94
C GLU A 8 -6.76 -20.51 -68.94
N HIS A 9 -6.96 -19.19 -69.01
CA HIS A 9 -6.33 -18.27 -68.07
C HIS A 9 -6.79 -18.48 -66.63
N VAL A 10 -8.10 -18.69 -66.43
CA VAL A 10 -8.64 -18.93 -65.08
C VAL A 10 -8.12 -20.25 -64.52
N LEU A 11 -8.08 -21.31 -65.33
CA LEU A 11 -7.50 -22.60 -64.93
C LEU A 11 -6.01 -22.48 -64.57
N LYS A 12 -5.22 -21.79 -65.41
CA LYS A 12 -3.79 -21.62 -65.15
C LYS A 12 -3.51 -20.82 -63.88
N ALA A 13 -4.32 -19.80 -63.62
CA ALA A 13 -4.21 -19.00 -62.40
C ALA A 13 -4.63 -19.79 -61.15
N TRP A 14 -5.62 -20.69 -61.26
CA TRP A 14 -6.00 -21.61 -60.19
C TRP A 14 -4.91 -22.65 -59.86
N ASP A 15 -4.21 -23.15 -60.87
CA ASP A 15 -3.10 -24.10 -60.68
C ASP A 15 -1.89 -23.45 -59.99
N ALA A 16 -1.63 -22.17 -60.25
CA ALA A 16 -0.52 -21.44 -59.64
C ALA A 16 -0.81 -20.98 -58.20
N LEU A 17 -2.09 -20.93 -57.79
CA LEU A 17 -2.49 -20.49 -56.47
C LEU A 17 -2.31 -21.63 -55.45
N TRP A 18 -1.58 -21.38 -54.35
CA TRP A 18 -1.43 -22.33 -53.25
C TRP A 18 -2.59 -22.20 -52.25
N ASP A 19 -2.82 -20.99 -51.74
CA ASP A 19 -3.90 -20.63 -50.81
C ASP A 19 -4.37 -19.19 -51.13
N GLY A 20 -5.68 -18.93 -51.22
CA GLY A 20 -6.24 -17.60 -51.49
C GLY A 20 -7.49 -17.55 -52.39
N GLU A 21 -7.85 -16.34 -52.82
CA GLU A 21 -9.04 -16.06 -53.62
C GLU A 21 -8.70 -15.60 -55.04
N LEU A 22 -9.53 -15.97 -56.02
CA LEU A 22 -9.38 -15.65 -57.43
C LEU A 22 -10.70 -15.15 -58.00
N ALA A 23 -10.70 -13.91 -58.52
CA ALA A 23 -11.82 -13.30 -59.23
C ALA A 23 -11.47 -13.05 -60.70
N ALA A 24 -12.35 -13.42 -61.63
CA ALA A 24 -12.13 -13.27 -63.06
C ALA A 24 -13.41 -12.95 -63.84
N ILE A 25 -13.29 -12.03 -64.80
CA ILE A 25 -14.37 -11.68 -65.74
C ILE A 25 -14.13 -12.40 -67.07
N ILE A 26 -15.11 -13.18 -67.52
CA ILE A 26 -15.08 -13.92 -68.80
C ILE A 26 -16.39 -13.73 -69.58
N ASN A 27 -16.40 -14.07 -70.86
CA ASN A 27 -17.64 -14.06 -71.67
C ASN A 27 -18.61 -15.14 -71.16
N ALA A 28 -19.89 -14.80 -70.98
CA ALA A 28 -20.93 -15.69 -70.47
C ALA A 28 -21.07 -16.99 -71.28
N ASP A 29 -20.84 -16.95 -72.59
CA ASP A 29 -20.90 -18.14 -73.47
C ASP A 29 -19.83 -19.19 -73.11
N THR A 30 -18.75 -18.77 -72.43
CA THR A 30 -17.71 -19.67 -71.94
C THR A 30 -18.27 -20.69 -70.95
N LEU A 31 -19.32 -20.30 -70.20
CA LEU A 31 -19.97 -21.15 -69.21
C LEU A 31 -21.34 -21.66 -69.69
N ARG A 32 -22.09 -20.87 -70.46
CA ARG A 32 -23.40 -21.27 -71.01
C ARG A 32 -23.28 -22.36 -72.08
N ASN A 33 -22.15 -22.41 -72.80
CA ASN A 33 -21.87 -23.46 -73.80
C ASN A 33 -20.52 -24.16 -73.53
N PRO A 34 -20.49 -25.15 -72.63
CA PRO A 34 -19.26 -25.85 -72.25
C PRO A 34 -18.95 -27.04 -73.19
N PHE A 35 -18.64 -26.74 -74.44
CA PHE A 35 -18.33 -27.77 -75.44
C PHE A 35 -16.90 -28.34 -75.31
N SER A 36 -15.94 -27.56 -74.78
CA SER A 36 -14.54 -27.97 -74.63
C SER A 36 -14.22 -28.56 -73.25
N ALA A 37 -13.15 -29.36 -73.16
CA ALA A 37 -12.70 -29.96 -71.90
C ALA A 37 -12.37 -28.90 -70.84
N GLN A 38 -11.69 -27.81 -71.25
CA GLN A 38 -11.30 -26.70 -70.39
C GLN A 38 -12.51 -25.94 -69.83
N ARG A 39 -13.54 -25.68 -70.65
CA ARG A 39 -14.78 -25.02 -70.19
C ARG A 39 -15.55 -25.90 -69.21
N ARG A 40 -15.62 -27.20 -69.47
CA ARG A 40 -16.23 -28.18 -68.54
C ARG A 40 -15.45 -28.27 -67.22
N GLN A 41 -14.12 -28.23 -67.26
CA GLN A 41 -13.28 -28.22 -66.07
C GLN A 41 -13.47 -26.94 -65.25
N LEU A 42 -13.52 -25.78 -65.90
CA LEU A 42 -13.79 -24.52 -65.22
C LEU A 42 -15.15 -24.53 -64.51
N LEU A 43 -16.22 -25.00 -65.17
CA LEU A 43 -17.53 -25.15 -64.53
C LEU A 43 -17.48 -26.04 -63.28
N ARG A 44 -16.72 -27.14 -63.32
CA ARG A 44 -16.53 -28.02 -62.15
C ARG A 44 -15.81 -27.30 -61.01
N LEU A 45 -14.76 -26.54 -61.30
CA LEU A 45 -14.04 -25.77 -60.29
C LEU A 45 -14.92 -24.70 -59.65
N ILE A 46 -15.72 -23.99 -60.45
CA ILE A 46 -16.69 -23.01 -59.94
C ILE A 46 -17.66 -23.70 -58.99
N HIS A 47 -18.28 -24.81 -59.41
CA HIS A 47 -19.21 -25.53 -58.54
C HIS A 47 -18.57 -26.02 -57.23
N GLN A 48 -17.29 -26.39 -57.24
CA GLN A 48 -16.64 -26.98 -56.09
C GLN A 48 -16.03 -25.95 -55.13
N TYR A 49 -15.55 -24.82 -55.66
CA TYR A 49 -14.71 -23.89 -54.91
C TYR A 49 -15.17 -22.43 -55.00
N GLY A 50 -16.35 -22.15 -55.57
CA GLY A 50 -16.81 -20.77 -55.68
C GLY A 50 -18.19 -20.58 -56.31
N GLU A 51 -18.38 -19.41 -56.92
CA GLU A 51 -19.68 -18.95 -57.43
C GLU A 51 -19.51 -18.14 -58.73
N VAL A 52 -20.62 -17.99 -59.47
CA VAL A 52 -20.64 -17.22 -60.71
C VAL A 52 -21.90 -16.35 -60.83
N GLU A 53 -21.71 -15.10 -61.25
CA GLU A 53 -22.78 -14.15 -61.53
C GLU A 53 -22.78 -13.78 -63.02
N PHE A 54 -23.96 -13.75 -63.66
CA PHE A 54 -24.09 -13.35 -65.06
C PHE A 54 -24.65 -11.93 -65.17
N VAL A 55 -23.94 -11.06 -65.89
CA VAL A 55 -24.33 -9.66 -66.08
C VAL A 55 -24.44 -9.34 -67.55
N GLU A 56 -25.60 -8.82 -67.98
CA GLU A 56 -25.84 -8.39 -69.35
C GLU A 56 -25.48 -6.91 -69.53
N ASN A 57 -24.95 -6.55 -70.69
CA ASN A 57 -24.57 -5.16 -71.05
C ASN A 57 -23.57 -4.50 -70.09
N ALA A 58 -22.75 -5.29 -69.38
CA ALA A 58 -21.80 -4.78 -68.38
C ALA A 58 -20.79 -3.77 -68.94
N PHE A 59 -20.50 -3.82 -70.25
CA PHE A 59 -19.59 -2.90 -70.93
C PHE A 59 -20.30 -1.80 -71.72
N MET A 60 -21.60 -1.58 -71.53
CA MET A 60 -22.38 -0.52 -72.19
C MET A 60 -22.52 0.76 -71.34
N VAL A 61 -21.82 0.82 -70.20
CA VAL A 61 -21.76 2.01 -69.32
C VAL A 61 -21.00 3.17 -69.97
N GLU A 62 -21.30 4.40 -69.56
CA GLU A 62 -20.71 5.59 -70.18
C GLU A 62 -19.18 5.63 -70.06
N GLU A 63 -18.62 5.16 -68.94
CA GLU A 63 -17.17 5.16 -68.70
C GLU A 63 -16.40 3.98 -69.33
N ALA A 64 -17.08 3.06 -70.03
CA ALA A 64 -16.40 1.91 -70.64
C ALA A 64 -15.56 2.33 -71.86
N GLU A 65 -14.26 2.02 -71.82
CA GLU A 65 -13.28 2.37 -72.87
C GLU A 65 -13.62 1.74 -74.24
N ARG A 66 -14.25 0.55 -74.24
CA ARG A 66 -14.80 -0.10 -75.44
C ARG A 66 -16.20 -0.61 -75.19
N LYS A 67 -17.20 0.11 -75.71
CA LYS A 67 -18.61 -0.26 -75.58
C LYS A 67 -18.93 -1.48 -76.41
N THR A 68 -19.28 -2.59 -75.74
CA THR A 68 -19.61 -3.85 -76.39
C THR A 68 -20.85 -4.46 -75.74
N PRO A 69 -21.90 -4.80 -76.53
CA PRO A 69 -23.11 -5.43 -76.02
C PRO A 69 -22.87 -6.93 -75.88
N VAL A 70 -22.11 -7.33 -74.86
CA VAL A 70 -21.82 -8.73 -74.52
C VAL A 70 -22.31 -9.07 -73.12
N ALA A 71 -22.82 -10.29 -72.95
CA ALA A 71 -23.10 -10.86 -71.64
C ALA A 71 -21.82 -11.45 -71.05
N ILE A 72 -21.55 -11.15 -69.78
CA ILE A 72 -20.36 -11.62 -69.07
C ILE A 72 -20.72 -12.51 -67.89
N ALA A 73 -19.74 -13.31 -67.47
CA ALA A 73 -19.76 -14.07 -66.24
C ALA A 73 -18.63 -13.59 -65.33
N LEU A 74 -18.98 -13.18 -64.11
CA LEU A 74 -18.07 -12.85 -63.04
C LEU A 74 -17.84 -14.11 -62.21
N VAL A 75 -16.65 -14.68 -62.31
CA VAL A 75 -16.28 -15.93 -61.63
C VAL A 75 -15.46 -15.60 -60.40
N TYR A 76 -15.86 -16.15 -59.26
CA TYR A 76 -15.13 -16.05 -58.00
C TYR A 76 -14.82 -17.45 -57.47
N LEU A 77 -13.57 -17.72 -57.10
CA LEU A 77 -13.08 -19.01 -56.60
C LEU A 77 -12.23 -18.80 -55.34
N CYS A 78 -12.35 -19.68 -54.34
CA CYS A 78 -11.56 -19.66 -53.12
C CYS A 78 -10.84 -21.01 -52.94
N LYS A 79 -9.51 -21.01 -52.97
CA LYS A 79 -8.67 -22.18 -52.71
C LYS A 79 -8.15 -22.09 -51.28
N LYS A 80 -8.50 -23.06 -50.44
CA LYS A 80 -7.94 -23.19 -49.09
C LYS A 80 -6.92 -24.32 -49.09
N ALA A 81 -5.66 -24.03 -48.82
CA ALA A 81 -4.65 -25.06 -48.66
C ALA A 81 -4.88 -25.78 -47.32
N ASP A 82 -5.20 -27.07 -47.37
CA ASP A 82 -5.30 -27.91 -46.18
C ASP A 82 -3.90 -28.46 -45.85
N ALA A 83 -3.12 -27.65 -45.12
CA ALA A 83 -1.71 -27.92 -44.82
C ALA A 83 -1.47 -29.24 -44.06
N GLU A 84 -2.52 -29.89 -43.55
CA GLU A 84 -2.41 -31.14 -42.78
C GLU A 84 -2.15 -32.39 -43.64
N THR A 85 -2.49 -32.40 -44.93
CA THR A 85 -2.57 -33.68 -45.67
C THR A 85 -1.46 -33.97 -46.68
N GLU A 86 -0.80 -32.97 -47.29
CA GLU A 86 -0.05 -33.27 -48.53
C GLU A 86 1.46 -33.55 -48.39
N ILE A 87 2.13 -33.18 -47.28
CA ILE A 87 3.58 -33.46 -47.13
C ILE A 87 3.91 -34.27 -45.88
N PHE A 88 3.20 -34.03 -44.77
CA PHE A 88 3.51 -34.66 -43.48
C PHE A 88 2.54 -35.77 -43.08
N GLY A 89 1.38 -35.90 -43.74
CA GLY A 89 0.33 -36.83 -43.33
C GLY A 89 0.74 -38.31 -43.36
N THR A 90 1.56 -38.73 -44.32
CA THR A 90 2.05 -40.13 -44.39
C THR A 90 3.22 -40.41 -43.45
N LEU A 91 4.06 -39.41 -43.17
CA LEU A 91 5.19 -39.53 -42.24
C LEU A 91 4.76 -39.45 -40.77
N LEU A 92 3.74 -38.65 -40.45
CA LEU A 92 3.24 -38.47 -39.08
C LEU A 92 2.38 -39.65 -38.60
N ASN A 93 1.70 -40.35 -39.51
CA ASN A 93 0.81 -41.47 -39.14
C ASN A 93 1.54 -42.67 -38.52
N ASP A 94 2.83 -42.86 -38.84
CA ASP A 94 3.68 -43.93 -38.27
C ASP A 94 4.48 -43.47 -37.04
N LEU A 95 4.38 -42.19 -36.66
CA LEU A 95 5.09 -41.64 -35.51
C LEU A 95 4.18 -41.64 -34.28
N ALA A 96 4.74 -42.06 -33.15
CA ALA A 96 3.99 -42.10 -31.89
C ALA A 96 3.57 -40.69 -31.48
N VAL A 97 2.26 -40.47 -31.38
CA VAL A 97 1.70 -39.27 -30.76
C VAL A 97 2.06 -39.27 -29.28
N ASP A 98 2.45 -38.10 -28.77
CA ASP A 98 2.87 -37.96 -27.38
C ASP A 98 1.75 -38.34 -26.42
N ARG A 99 2.04 -39.25 -25.48
CA ARG A 99 1.04 -39.84 -24.57
C ARG A 99 0.93 -39.08 -23.26
N GLN A 100 1.76 -38.06 -23.05
CA GLN A 100 1.80 -37.28 -21.82
C GLN A 100 0.92 -36.02 -21.95
N THR A 101 -0.25 -36.02 -21.32
CA THR A 101 -1.07 -34.79 -21.12
C THR A 101 -0.67 -34.08 -19.84
N ALA A 102 -1.08 -32.81 -19.68
CA ALA A 102 -0.84 -32.05 -18.44
C ALA A 102 -1.39 -32.78 -17.20
N GLU A 103 -2.54 -33.46 -17.30
CA GLU A 103 -3.06 -34.28 -16.21
C GLU A 103 -2.23 -35.54 -15.95
N SER A 104 -1.72 -36.20 -17.00
CA SER A 104 -0.86 -37.39 -16.90
C SER A 104 0.49 -37.05 -16.24
N LEU A 105 1.07 -35.89 -16.58
CA LEU A 105 2.31 -35.36 -16.00
C LEU A 105 2.15 -34.96 -14.51
N ALA A 106 0.95 -34.55 -14.10
CA ALA A 106 0.63 -34.24 -12.71
C ALA A 106 0.25 -35.49 -11.87
N GLY A 107 0.20 -36.68 -12.50
CA GLY A 107 -0.18 -37.97 -11.92
C GLY A 107 0.77 -38.43 -10.81
N GLY A 108 0.57 -37.92 -9.61
CA GLY A 108 1.43 -38.17 -8.44
C GLY A 108 1.40 -37.04 -7.42
N TYR A 109 0.89 -35.85 -7.80
CA TYR A 109 0.67 -34.76 -6.88
C TYR A 109 -0.52 -35.05 -5.96
N GLN A 110 -0.25 -35.19 -4.66
CA GLN A 110 -1.27 -35.15 -3.62
C GLN A 110 -1.11 -33.84 -2.84
N LYS A 111 -2.23 -33.13 -2.61
CA LYS A 111 -2.22 -31.94 -1.76
C LYS A 111 -1.71 -32.33 -0.37
N ALA A 112 -0.68 -31.66 0.12
CA ALA A 112 -0.11 -31.96 1.44
C ALA A 112 -1.19 -31.89 2.54
N GLN A 113 -1.30 -32.96 3.33
CA GLN A 113 -2.21 -33.09 4.47
C GLN A 113 -1.41 -33.36 5.76
N GLU A 114 -0.35 -32.58 5.99
CA GLU A 114 0.45 -32.74 7.21
C GLU A 114 -0.34 -32.29 8.44
N VAL A 115 -0.34 -33.12 9.48
CA VAL A 115 -1.04 -32.86 10.75
C VAL A 115 -0.26 -31.81 11.55
N MET A 116 -0.87 -30.63 11.76
CA MET A 116 -0.34 -29.62 12.67
C MET A 116 -0.80 -29.87 14.11
N LEU A 117 0.09 -29.74 15.10
CA LEU A 117 -0.24 -29.96 16.51
C LEU A 117 -1.06 -28.78 17.06
N PRO A 118 -2.28 -28.96 17.60
CA PRO A 118 -3.16 -27.84 17.97
C PRO A 118 -2.59 -26.83 18.98
N ASN A 119 -1.65 -27.27 19.84
CA ASN A 119 -1.22 -26.50 21.01
C ASN A 119 0.16 -25.83 20.86
N SER A 120 0.78 -25.83 19.67
CA SER A 120 2.08 -25.19 19.50
C SER A 120 2.23 -24.42 18.19
N PHE A 121 1.64 -23.23 18.15
CA PHE A 121 1.67 -22.36 16.98
C PHE A 121 3.10 -22.01 16.53
N ILE A 122 4.00 -21.68 17.48
CA ILE A 122 5.38 -21.30 17.16
C ILE A 122 6.15 -22.51 16.62
N GLU A 123 6.05 -23.67 17.27
CA GLU A 123 6.76 -24.87 16.83
C GLU A 123 6.22 -25.36 15.48
N ASN A 124 4.90 -25.35 15.28
CA ASN A 124 4.29 -25.62 13.98
C ASN A 124 4.75 -24.65 12.89
N SER A 125 4.92 -23.37 13.23
CA SER A 125 5.39 -22.36 12.28
C SER A 125 6.83 -22.63 11.86
N VAL A 126 7.69 -23.04 12.80
CA VAL A 126 9.07 -23.45 12.53
C VAL A 126 9.08 -24.73 11.67
N LEU A 127 8.30 -25.74 12.03
CA LEU A 127 8.20 -26.97 11.24
C LEU A 127 7.72 -26.71 9.80
N ALA A 128 6.69 -25.89 9.64
CA ALA A 128 6.19 -25.51 8.32
C ALA A 128 7.22 -24.71 7.52
N PHE A 129 7.98 -23.84 8.18
CA PHE A 129 9.08 -23.10 7.55
C PHE A 129 10.19 -24.05 7.09
N ASP A 130 10.63 -24.97 7.93
CA ASP A 130 11.69 -25.94 7.61
C ASP A 130 11.26 -26.87 6.47
N ALA A 131 10.02 -27.37 6.51
CA ALA A 131 9.43 -28.15 5.43
C ALA A 131 9.38 -27.36 4.12
N ALA A 132 8.96 -26.08 4.17
CA ALA A 132 8.92 -25.21 3.00
C ALA A 132 10.32 -24.93 2.44
N VAL A 133 11.33 -24.74 3.30
CA VAL A 133 12.73 -24.55 2.88
C VAL A 133 13.28 -25.82 2.24
N SER A 134 13.01 -26.99 2.82
CA SER A 134 13.43 -28.29 2.27
C SER A 134 12.80 -28.52 0.89
N ALA A 135 11.48 -28.37 0.76
CA ALA A 135 10.75 -28.50 -0.49
C ALA A 135 11.20 -27.48 -1.54
N MET A 136 11.44 -26.22 -1.13
CA MET A 136 11.95 -25.17 -2.01
C MET A 136 13.33 -25.52 -2.56
N ARG A 137 14.25 -26.01 -1.71
CA ARG A 137 15.60 -26.43 -2.16
C ARG A 137 15.51 -27.56 -3.17
N GLN A 138 14.67 -28.57 -2.90
CA GLN A 138 14.44 -29.67 -3.83
C GLN A 138 13.87 -29.16 -5.16
N ALA A 139 12.88 -28.26 -5.12
CA ALA A 139 12.28 -27.70 -6.32
C ALA A 139 13.28 -26.93 -7.19
N VAL A 140 14.13 -26.08 -6.59
CA VAL A 140 15.14 -25.32 -7.35
C VAL A 140 16.21 -26.24 -7.94
N VAL A 141 16.65 -27.26 -7.20
CA VAL A 141 17.61 -28.25 -7.73
C VAL A 141 17.00 -29.05 -8.87
N THR A 142 15.75 -29.49 -8.75
CA THR A 142 15.04 -30.19 -9.83
C THR A 142 14.82 -29.30 -11.04
N LEU A 143 14.48 -28.03 -10.84
CA LEU A 143 14.37 -27.04 -11.92
C LEU A 143 15.71 -26.86 -12.65
N ALA A 144 16.81 -26.72 -11.92
CA ALA A 144 18.13 -26.59 -12.54
C ALA A 144 18.51 -27.82 -13.38
N LYS A 145 18.12 -29.02 -12.93
CA LYS A 145 18.27 -30.25 -13.71
C LYS A 145 17.39 -30.24 -14.97
N ALA A 146 16.13 -29.81 -14.85
CA ALA A 146 15.21 -29.70 -15.98
C ALA A 146 15.76 -28.73 -17.03
N ASN A 147 16.17 -27.53 -16.60
CA ASN A 147 16.80 -26.51 -17.46
C ASN A 147 18.08 -27.04 -18.13
N HIS A 148 18.88 -27.85 -17.42
CA HIS A 148 20.07 -28.48 -17.99
C HIS A 148 19.72 -29.44 -19.12
N TYR A 149 18.72 -30.30 -18.93
CA TYR A 149 18.27 -31.22 -19.99
C TYR A 149 17.57 -30.49 -21.13
N GLU A 150 16.77 -29.46 -20.85
CA GLU A 150 16.16 -28.59 -21.86
C GLU A 150 17.21 -27.93 -22.75
N ALA A 151 18.27 -27.37 -22.16
CA ALA A 151 19.38 -26.81 -22.92
C ALA A 151 20.08 -27.82 -23.84
N HIS A 152 20.00 -29.13 -23.53
CA HIS A 152 20.50 -30.19 -24.41
C HIS A 152 19.52 -30.57 -25.54
N LEU A 153 18.24 -30.24 -25.41
CA LEU A 153 17.22 -30.49 -26.45
C LEU A 153 17.27 -29.45 -27.59
N GLY A 154 17.96 -28.32 -27.37
CA GLY A 154 18.24 -27.32 -28.39
C GLY A 154 17.10 -26.32 -28.62
N HIS A 155 17.07 -25.73 -29.81
CA HIS A 155 16.12 -24.67 -30.17
C HIS A 155 14.79 -25.22 -30.68
N THR A 156 13.71 -24.48 -30.45
CA THR A 156 12.42 -24.83 -31.04
C THR A 156 12.42 -24.56 -32.55
N MET A 157 11.55 -25.26 -33.29
CA MET A 157 11.41 -25.05 -34.74
C MET A 157 10.99 -23.61 -35.10
N GLY A 158 10.25 -22.95 -34.19
CA GLY A 158 9.88 -21.54 -34.35
C GLY A 158 11.08 -20.59 -34.25
N GLU A 159 12.05 -20.90 -33.39
CA GLU A 159 13.30 -20.13 -33.27
C GLU A 159 14.21 -20.31 -34.48
N LEU A 160 14.31 -21.54 -35.01
CA LEU A 160 15.11 -21.83 -36.20
C LEU A 160 14.55 -21.14 -37.47
N ASN A 161 13.25 -20.86 -37.51
CA ASN A 161 12.57 -20.19 -38.62
C ASN A 161 12.49 -18.66 -38.48
N GLY A 162 13.35 -18.05 -37.65
CA GLY A 162 13.46 -16.60 -37.51
C GLY A 162 12.58 -15.98 -36.43
N GLY A 163 11.98 -16.79 -35.55
CA GLY A 163 11.35 -16.32 -34.31
C GLY A 163 12.37 -15.76 -33.31
N VAL A 164 11.88 -15.07 -32.28
CA VAL A 164 12.73 -14.59 -31.18
C VAL A 164 13.36 -15.81 -30.48
N GLN A 165 14.69 -15.88 -30.43
CA GLN A 165 15.39 -16.90 -29.64
C GLN A 165 15.06 -16.71 -28.15
N GLU A 166 14.53 -17.75 -27.50
CA GLU A 166 14.45 -17.78 -26.06
C GLU A 166 15.86 -17.80 -25.47
N ILE A 167 16.03 -17.03 -24.39
CA ILE A 167 17.28 -17.01 -23.63
C ILE A 167 17.37 -18.36 -22.93
N LEU A 168 18.38 -19.16 -23.29
CA LEU A 168 18.65 -20.43 -22.62
C LEU A 168 18.71 -20.23 -21.11
N PRO A 169 18.01 -21.06 -20.32
CA PRO A 169 17.97 -20.91 -18.88
C PRO A 169 19.37 -21.06 -18.27
N ASP A 170 19.76 -20.15 -17.37
CA ASP A 170 21.03 -20.24 -16.64
C ASP A 170 20.98 -21.47 -15.71
N THR A 171 21.92 -22.39 -15.91
CA THR A 171 22.03 -23.66 -15.17
C THR A 171 23.24 -23.66 -14.22
N SER A 172 23.90 -22.52 -14.07
CA SER A 172 25.10 -22.40 -13.24
C SER A 172 24.80 -22.63 -11.75
N VAL A 173 25.83 -23.07 -11.02
CA VAL A 173 25.79 -23.15 -9.56
C VAL A 173 25.44 -21.78 -8.96
N LYS A 174 25.89 -20.69 -9.59
CA LYS A 174 25.61 -19.32 -9.17
C LYS A 174 24.12 -18.99 -9.28
N PHE A 175 23.47 -19.33 -10.39
CA PHE A 175 22.01 -19.19 -10.54
C PHE A 175 21.25 -19.93 -9.44
N VAL A 176 21.61 -21.20 -9.17
CA VAL A 176 20.98 -22.01 -8.12
C VAL A 176 21.15 -21.35 -6.75
N GLN A 177 22.34 -20.85 -6.43
CA GLN A 177 22.61 -20.17 -5.16
C GLN A 177 21.79 -18.87 -5.02
N GLU A 178 21.74 -18.05 -6.07
CA GLU A 178 20.99 -16.78 -6.07
C GLU A 178 19.48 -17.03 -5.95
N GLU A 179 18.94 -18.01 -6.67
CA GLU A 179 17.51 -18.34 -6.64
C GLU A 179 17.10 -18.97 -5.30
N ILE A 180 17.93 -19.86 -4.73
CA ILE A 180 17.71 -20.38 -3.36
C ILE A 180 17.75 -19.24 -2.35
N GLY A 181 18.75 -18.36 -2.42
CA GLY A 181 18.89 -17.21 -1.50
C GLY A 181 17.67 -16.29 -1.54
N LYS A 182 17.25 -15.90 -2.75
CA LYS A 182 16.07 -15.06 -2.98
C LYS A 182 14.78 -15.70 -2.45
N ARG A 183 14.56 -16.99 -2.73
CA ARG A 183 13.38 -17.71 -2.23
C ARG A 183 13.41 -17.92 -0.73
N TYR A 184 14.59 -18.18 -0.15
CA TYR A 184 14.78 -18.33 1.29
C TYR A 184 14.44 -17.04 2.05
N GLU A 185 14.96 -15.88 1.60
CA GLU A 185 14.64 -14.59 2.20
C GLU A 185 13.13 -14.29 2.12
N LYS A 186 12.48 -14.61 1.00
CA LYS A 186 11.02 -14.49 0.86
C LYS A 186 10.26 -15.41 1.81
N LEU A 187 10.72 -16.64 2.03
CA LEU A 187 10.11 -17.56 3.01
C LEU A 187 10.30 -17.03 4.44
N LYS A 188 11.48 -16.52 4.78
CA LYS A 188 11.75 -15.92 6.09
C LYS A 188 10.87 -14.70 6.36
N ASP A 189 10.75 -13.80 5.39
CA ASP A 189 9.89 -12.61 5.49
C ASP A 189 8.43 -13.01 5.79
N LYS A 190 7.90 -14.00 5.05
CA LYS A 190 6.56 -14.56 5.30
C LYS A 190 6.42 -15.18 6.69
N ALA A 191 7.39 -15.99 7.09
CA ALA A 191 7.35 -16.73 8.35
C ALA A 191 7.40 -15.77 9.55
N TRP A 192 8.31 -14.81 9.53
CA TRP A 192 8.39 -13.78 10.56
C TRP A 192 7.15 -12.87 10.57
N THR A 193 6.59 -12.52 9.40
CA THR A 193 5.35 -11.71 9.31
C THR A 193 4.16 -12.44 9.93
N LEU A 194 4.09 -13.76 9.76
CA LEU A 194 3.08 -14.61 10.38
C LEU A 194 3.17 -14.56 11.92
N ILE A 195 4.38 -14.64 12.49
CA ILE A 195 4.60 -14.49 13.94
C ILE A 195 4.13 -13.11 14.44
N LEU A 196 4.51 -12.04 13.75
CA LEU A 196 4.08 -10.69 14.13
C LEU A 196 2.55 -10.55 14.16
N ARG A 197 1.87 -11.04 13.13
CA ARG A 197 0.40 -10.92 13.02
C ARG A 197 -0.34 -11.78 14.04
N SER A 198 0.15 -12.98 14.31
CA SER A 198 -0.46 -13.94 15.24
C SER A 198 -0.29 -13.55 16.71
N SER A 199 0.81 -12.88 17.06
CA SER A 199 1.11 -12.45 18.44
C SER A 199 0.12 -11.42 19.01
N ASN A 200 -0.79 -10.88 18.18
CA ASN A 200 -1.74 -9.81 18.53
C ASN A 200 -1.06 -8.55 19.11
N VAL A 201 0.26 -8.41 18.96
CA VAL A 201 1.03 -7.26 19.40
C VAL A 201 0.69 -6.06 18.53
N THR A 202 0.76 -6.23 17.20
CA THR A 202 0.60 -5.13 16.22
C THR A 202 -0.78 -4.47 16.28
N SER A 203 -1.83 -5.22 16.63
CA SER A 203 -3.20 -4.67 16.75
C SER A 203 -3.33 -3.66 17.89
N ARG A 204 -2.49 -3.77 18.93
CA ARG A 204 -2.48 -2.90 20.11
C ARG A 204 -1.59 -1.66 19.94
N LEU A 205 -0.74 -1.65 18.93
CA LEU A 205 0.19 -0.55 18.67
C LEU A 205 -0.48 0.56 17.86
N SER A 206 -0.05 1.80 18.07
CA SER A 206 -0.38 2.90 17.13
C SER A 206 0.28 2.64 15.78
N SER A 207 -0.16 3.31 14.74
CA SER A 207 0.41 3.19 13.39
C SER A 207 1.89 3.58 13.37
N ALA A 208 2.29 4.58 14.14
CA ALA A 208 3.69 4.99 14.27
C ALA A 208 4.53 3.96 15.06
N ALA A 209 4.00 3.41 16.15
CA ALA A 209 4.66 2.35 16.90
C ALA A 209 4.78 1.05 16.07
N GLN A 210 3.75 0.71 15.30
CA GLN A 210 3.79 -0.42 14.37
C GLN A 210 4.89 -0.24 13.33
N LYS A 211 5.01 0.93 12.70
CA LYS A 211 6.10 1.21 11.75
C LYS A 211 7.49 1.12 12.38
N ARG A 212 7.65 1.55 13.64
CA ARG A 212 8.91 1.40 14.39
C ARG A 212 9.24 -0.07 14.61
N VAL A 213 8.28 -0.86 15.09
CA VAL A 213 8.44 -2.32 15.25
C VAL A 213 8.71 -3.01 13.91
N GLU A 214 8.04 -2.63 12.82
CA GLU A 214 8.28 -3.17 11.47
C GLU A 214 9.66 -2.77 10.91
N SER A 215 10.18 -1.59 11.27
CA SER A 215 11.54 -1.17 10.92
C SER A 215 12.58 -2.02 11.65
N ASP A 216 12.43 -2.18 12.97
CA ASP A 216 13.30 -3.04 13.78
C ASP A 216 13.19 -4.50 13.36
N PHE A 217 12.00 -4.90 12.90
CA PHE A 217 11.73 -6.22 12.37
C PHE A 217 12.58 -6.55 11.14
N LYS A 218 12.97 -5.58 10.29
CA LYS A 218 13.93 -5.85 9.21
C LYS A 218 15.30 -6.30 9.73
N ALA A 219 15.69 -5.88 10.93
CA ALA A 219 16.90 -6.38 11.58
C ALA A 219 16.68 -7.78 12.16
N ILE A 220 15.51 -8.03 12.77
CA ILE A 220 15.15 -9.33 13.33
C ILE A 220 14.96 -10.40 12.25
N ALA A 221 14.41 -10.05 11.08
CA ALA A 221 14.26 -10.96 9.96
C ALA A 221 15.61 -11.52 9.46
N LYS A 222 16.74 -10.88 9.80
CA LYS A 222 18.08 -11.42 9.53
C LYS A 222 18.43 -12.61 10.42
N LEU A 223 17.85 -12.69 11.62
CA LEU A 223 18.06 -13.81 12.54
C LEU A 223 17.52 -15.12 11.92
N GLU A 224 18.04 -16.22 12.42
CA GLU A 224 17.56 -17.55 12.08
C GLU A 224 16.11 -17.72 12.57
N PHE A 225 15.25 -18.32 11.74
CA PHE A 225 13.85 -18.54 12.09
C PHE A 225 13.72 -19.79 12.99
N THR A 226 14.01 -19.62 14.27
CA THR A 226 13.95 -20.70 15.28
C THR A 226 13.01 -20.32 16.42
N ALA A 227 12.47 -21.33 17.12
CA ALA A 227 11.60 -21.11 18.27
C ALA A 227 12.27 -20.22 19.33
N LYS A 228 13.56 -20.45 19.62
CA LYS A 228 14.34 -19.64 20.57
C LYS A 228 14.37 -18.15 20.18
N ASN A 229 14.64 -17.85 18.91
CA ASN A 229 14.70 -16.46 18.44
C ASN A 229 13.31 -15.81 18.42
N ILE A 230 12.27 -16.58 18.09
CA ILE A 230 10.88 -16.11 18.13
C ILE A 230 10.48 -15.76 19.57
N TYR A 231 10.72 -16.64 20.54
CA TYR A 231 10.43 -16.36 21.95
C TYR A 231 11.24 -15.18 22.49
N GLY A 232 12.54 -15.13 22.18
CA GLY A 232 13.40 -13.99 22.58
C GLY A 232 12.88 -12.66 22.03
N PHE A 233 12.42 -12.64 20.77
CA PHE A 233 11.80 -11.47 20.19
C PHE A 233 10.49 -11.08 20.89
N LEU A 234 9.58 -12.03 21.14
CA LEU A 234 8.32 -11.76 21.81
C LEU A 234 8.51 -11.27 23.26
N CYS A 235 9.45 -11.86 24.00
CA CYS A 235 9.86 -11.38 25.33
C CYS A 235 10.40 -9.95 25.25
N GLY A 236 11.27 -9.66 24.27
CA GLY A 236 11.80 -8.32 24.06
C GLY A 236 10.72 -7.26 23.80
N ILE A 237 9.64 -7.60 23.09
CA ILE A 237 8.48 -6.69 22.92
C ILE A 237 7.81 -6.42 24.27
N VAL A 238 7.60 -7.46 25.08
CA VAL A 238 6.95 -7.33 26.40
C VAL A 238 7.80 -6.49 27.34
N ASP A 239 9.12 -6.73 27.38
CA ASP A 239 10.07 -5.97 28.21
C ASP A 239 10.10 -4.48 27.82
N ASN A 240 9.94 -4.18 26.53
CA ASN A 240 9.91 -2.81 26.00
C ASN A 240 8.49 -2.23 25.91
N ALA A 241 7.46 -2.92 26.39
CA ALA A 241 6.08 -2.48 26.25
C ALA A 241 5.85 -1.09 26.87
N GLY A 242 6.41 -0.83 28.05
CA GLY A 242 6.30 0.48 28.71
C GLY A 242 6.86 1.62 27.86
N ALA A 243 8.04 1.44 27.27
CA ALA A 243 8.66 2.44 26.39
C ALA A 243 7.85 2.64 25.10
N ILE A 244 7.32 1.56 24.52
CA ILE A 244 6.45 1.64 23.33
C ILE A 244 5.19 2.44 23.65
N GLN A 245 4.55 2.18 24.80
CA GLN A 245 3.34 2.89 25.24
C GLN A 245 3.60 4.39 25.45
N VAL A 246 4.70 4.74 26.12
CA VAL A 246 5.15 6.13 26.26
C VAL A 246 5.36 6.79 24.89
N GLY A 247 6.02 6.09 23.97
CA GLY A 247 6.20 6.56 22.59
C GLY A 247 4.87 6.80 21.86
N MET A 248 3.88 5.91 22.00
CA MET A 248 2.56 6.09 21.42
C MET A 248 1.84 7.34 21.95
N MET A 249 1.99 7.61 23.26
CA MET A 249 1.43 8.81 23.88
C MET A 249 2.11 10.08 23.37
N LEU A 250 3.43 10.07 23.23
CA LEU A 250 4.19 11.17 22.61
C LEU A 250 3.75 11.42 21.16
N ASP A 251 3.59 10.36 20.36
CA ASP A 251 3.14 10.45 18.96
C ASP A 251 1.75 11.09 18.85
N VAL A 252 0.80 10.70 19.72
CA VAL A 252 -0.55 11.29 19.75
C VAL A 252 -0.51 12.74 20.20
N PHE A 253 0.28 13.06 21.23
CA PHE A 253 0.46 14.45 21.68
C PHE A 253 1.02 15.32 20.55
N ASP A 254 2.06 14.86 19.86
CA ASP A 254 2.67 15.59 18.75
C ASP A 254 1.70 15.76 17.59
N THR A 255 0.95 14.72 17.25
CA THR A 255 -0.09 14.77 16.21
C THR A 255 -1.13 15.84 16.53
N ILE A 256 -1.56 15.94 17.80
CA ILE A 256 -2.52 16.96 18.22
C ILE A 256 -1.89 18.36 18.19
N SER A 257 -0.66 18.51 18.67
CA SER A 257 -0.01 19.82 18.79
C SER A 257 0.47 20.42 17.47
N ARG A 258 0.85 19.60 16.48
CA ARG A 258 1.60 20.03 15.29
C ARG A 258 0.82 20.94 14.34
N TYR A 259 -0.49 20.72 14.19
CA TYR A 259 -1.25 21.32 13.10
C TYR A 259 -1.82 22.71 13.41
N HIS A 260 -2.21 22.93 14.66
CA HIS A 260 -2.76 24.20 15.12
C HIS A 260 -2.16 24.51 16.48
N ASP A 261 -1.43 25.62 16.56
CA ASP A 261 -0.85 26.11 17.82
C ASP A 261 -1.95 26.37 18.86
N GLU A 262 -3.17 26.72 18.42
CA GLU A 262 -4.35 26.86 19.28
C GLU A 262 -4.77 25.59 20.02
N ASN A 263 -4.34 24.39 19.58
CA ASN A 263 -4.60 23.14 20.30
C ASN A 263 -3.82 23.06 21.61
N THR A 264 -2.84 23.95 21.79
CA THR A 264 -1.89 23.92 22.90
C THR A 264 -1.90 25.22 23.69
N VAL A 265 -1.40 25.11 24.91
CA VAL A 265 -1.07 26.23 25.79
C VAL A 265 0.36 26.08 26.27
N PHE A 266 1.02 27.21 26.45
CA PHE A 266 2.42 27.26 26.85
C PHE A 266 2.55 27.73 28.29
N TYR A 267 3.56 27.22 28.98
CA TYR A 267 3.90 27.60 30.35
C TYR A 267 5.42 27.57 30.53
N ARG A 268 5.92 28.17 31.61
CA ARG A 268 7.35 28.13 31.95
C ARG A 268 7.68 26.72 32.45
N GLY A 269 8.44 25.96 31.66
CA GLY A 269 8.80 24.59 32.03
C GLY A 269 9.74 24.54 33.22
N TRP A 270 10.02 23.32 33.69
CA TRP A 270 10.90 23.05 34.82
C TRP A 270 12.35 23.47 34.53
N LYS A 271 13.03 24.00 35.55
CA LYS A 271 14.44 24.40 35.48
C LYS A 271 15.18 23.73 36.64
N SER A 272 16.05 22.77 36.36
CA SER A 272 17.03 22.31 37.35
C SER A 272 18.14 23.35 37.52
N ASN A 273 18.79 23.40 38.68
CA ASN A 273 19.79 24.42 39.07
C ASN A 273 20.90 24.70 38.03
N SER A 274 21.20 23.76 37.12
CA SER A 274 22.24 23.88 36.09
C SER A 274 21.76 23.96 34.64
N LYS A 275 20.44 23.91 34.36
CA LYS A 275 19.91 23.90 32.98
C LYS A 275 19.18 25.20 32.63
N HIS A 276 19.17 25.55 31.35
CA HIS A 276 18.26 26.56 30.82
C HIS A 276 16.82 26.06 30.93
N ARG A 277 15.90 26.97 31.24
CA ARG A 277 14.47 26.67 31.37
C ARG A 277 13.90 26.42 29.96
N THR A 278 13.32 25.24 29.74
CA THR A 278 12.62 24.94 28.47
C THR A 278 11.19 25.44 28.54
N CYS A 279 10.65 25.92 27.42
CA CYS A 279 9.23 26.26 27.31
C CYS A 279 8.39 24.97 27.34
N GLY A 280 7.48 24.86 28.32
CA GLY A 280 6.59 23.72 28.48
C GLY A 280 5.31 23.89 27.68
N MET A 281 4.76 22.78 27.20
CA MET A 281 3.53 22.78 26.41
C MET A 281 2.51 21.77 26.96
N ARG A 282 1.24 22.12 26.84
CA ARG A 282 0.11 21.29 27.27
C ARG A 282 -1.00 21.34 26.23
N LEU A 283 -1.66 20.22 25.95
CA LEU A 283 -2.88 20.18 25.14
C LEU A 283 -4.06 20.80 25.91
N LYS A 284 -4.90 21.54 25.19
CA LYS A 284 -6.16 22.05 25.74
C LYS A 284 -7.11 20.92 26.09
N THR A 285 -7.77 21.05 27.23
CA THR A 285 -8.79 20.12 27.72
C THR A 285 -10.20 20.46 27.24
N THR A 286 -10.36 21.60 26.55
CA THR A 286 -11.64 22.12 26.07
C THR A 286 -11.96 21.67 24.65
N ARG A 287 -11.02 21.84 23.71
CA ARG A 287 -11.15 21.46 22.31
C ARG A 287 -9.78 21.42 21.62
N PHE A 288 -9.60 20.51 20.68
CA PHE A 288 -8.54 20.59 19.67
C PHE A 288 -9.11 20.31 18.27
N ILE A 289 -8.40 20.79 17.24
CA ILE A 289 -8.78 20.71 15.83
C ILE A 289 -7.70 19.96 15.07
N LEU A 290 -8.09 19.03 14.21
CA LEU A 290 -7.17 18.40 13.26
C LEU A 290 -7.62 18.66 11.81
N PRO A 291 -6.72 19.15 10.93
CA PRO A 291 -6.99 19.28 9.51
C PRO A 291 -6.68 17.97 8.76
N GLY A 292 -6.98 17.94 7.46
CA GLY A 292 -6.62 16.84 6.57
C GLY A 292 -7.75 15.85 6.27
N PHE A 293 -8.93 16.05 6.85
CA PHE A 293 -10.11 15.18 6.68
C PHE A 293 -10.98 15.64 5.51
N LYS A 294 -10.37 15.83 4.34
CA LYS A 294 -11.11 16.29 3.15
C LYS A 294 -12.11 15.21 2.73
N VAL A 295 -13.37 15.60 2.71
CA VAL A 295 -14.46 14.73 2.25
C VAL A 295 -14.61 14.92 0.75
N SER A 296 -14.43 13.87 -0.06
CA SER A 296 -14.87 13.95 -1.45
C SER A 296 -16.39 13.82 -1.50
N SER A 297 -17.04 14.58 -2.37
CA SER A 297 -18.51 14.56 -2.54
C SER A 297 -19.08 13.17 -2.85
N PHE A 298 -18.24 12.24 -3.32
CA PHE A 298 -18.59 10.87 -3.69
C PHE A 298 -18.21 9.81 -2.65
N ARG A 299 -17.44 10.14 -1.60
CA ARG A 299 -17.07 9.19 -0.54
C ARG A 299 -18.00 9.33 0.67
N GLY A 300 -18.55 8.20 1.10
CA GLY A 300 -19.37 8.08 2.31
C GLY A 300 -18.60 7.69 3.56
N SER A 301 -17.27 7.80 3.54
CA SER A 301 -16.38 7.38 4.63
C SER A 301 -15.12 8.25 4.68
N LEU A 302 -14.35 8.11 5.75
CA LEU A 302 -13.00 8.66 5.82
C LEU A 302 -12.03 7.86 4.92
N ASP A 303 -10.88 8.46 4.61
CA ASP A 303 -9.78 7.72 4.00
C ASP A 303 -9.05 6.85 5.05
N TRP A 304 -8.22 5.95 4.55
CA TRP A 304 -7.52 4.97 5.38
C TRP A 304 -6.50 5.58 6.35
N ASP A 305 -5.89 6.72 6.00
CA ASP A 305 -4.93 7.40 6.89
C ASP A 305 -5.65 8.09 8.04
N SER A 306 -6.78 8.73 7.74
CA SER A 306 -7.69 9.33 8.70
C SER A 306 -8.25 8.29 9.68
N GLU A 307 -8.73 7.14 9.19
CA GLU A 307 -9.21 6.05 10.05
C GLU A 307 -8.13 5.52 10.97
N ARG A 308 -6.91 5.33 10.47
CA ARG A 308 -5.77 4.88 11.29
C ARG A 308 -5.39 5.88 12.38
N MET A 309 -5.40 7.17 12.06
CA MET A 309 -5.18 8.22 13.06
C MET A 309 -6.22 8.17 14.17
N LEU A 310 -7.51 8.01 13.82
CA LEU A 310 -8.58 7.86 14.81
C LEU A 310 -8.41 6.59 15.66
N ALA A 311 -8.00 5.48 15.05
CA ALA A 311 -7.71 4.23 15.76
C ALA A 311 -6.54 4.39 16.75
N ASP A 312 -5.52 5.18 16.39
CA ASP A 312 -4.39 5.46 17.28
C ASP A 312 -4.84 6.26 18.52
N PHE A 313 -5.78 7.18 18.36
CA PHE A 313 -6.37 7.91 19.48
C PHE A 313 -7.19 6.96 20.36
N ASP A 314 -8.04 6.12 19.77
CA ASP A 314 -8.82 5.12 20.52
C ASP A 314 -7.92 4.20 21.37
N LYS A 315 -6.79 3.75 20.81
CA LYS A 315 -5.80 2.91 21.52
C LYS A 315 -5.14 3.67 22.67
N VAL A 316 -4.63 4.86 22.41
CA VAL A 316 -3.90 5.65 23.42
C VAL A 316 -4.82 6.08 24.56
N PHE A 317 -6.01 6.58 24.28
CA PHE A 317 -6.93 7.00 25.34
C PHE A 317 -7.50 5.82 26.13
N SER A 318 -7.71 4.66 25.51
CA SER A 318 -8.05 3.43 26.24
C SER A 318 -6.92 2.97 27.13
N MET A 319 -5.69 3.01 26.65
CA MET A 319 -4.51 2.66 27.42
C MET A 319 -4.34 3.55 28.65
N ILE A 320 -4.51 4.88 28.52
CA ILE A 320 -4.45 5.83 29.65
C ILE A 320 -5.62 5.60 30.64
N ASP A 321 -6.77 5.13 30.14
CA ASP A 321 -7.92 4.74 30.94
C ASP A 321 -7.79 3.34 31.58
N GLY A 322 -6.73 2.59 31.28
CA GLY A 322 -6.55 1.22 31.76
C GLY A 322 -7.48 0.19 31.08
N LYS A 323 -8.05 0.53 29.92
CA LYS A 323 -8.92 -0.33 29.11
C LYS A 323 -8.17 -0.84 27.88
N SER A 324 -8.53 -2.04 27.41
CA SER A 324 -7.96 -2.60 26.18
C SER A 324 -8.52 -1.97 24.90
N LYS A 325 -9.76 -1.45 24.95
CA LYS A 325 -10.46 -0.81 23.84
C LYS A 325 -11.55 0.14 24.38
N PRO A 326 -11.98 1.14 23.61
CA PRO A 326 -13.14 1.95 23.99
C PRO A 326 -14.43 1.13 23.84
N GLU A 327 -15.48 1.55 24.54
CA GLU A 327 -16.84 1.02 24.34
C GLU A 327 -17.40 1.49 22.98
N ILE A 328 -17.15 2.75 22.63
CA ILE A 328 -17.53 3.39 21.37
C ILE A 328 -16.27 4.07 20.82
N SER A 329 -15.68 3.46 19.79
CA SER A 329 -14.47 3.97 19.13
C SER A 329 -14.77 5.15 18.20
N LEU A 330 -13.81 6.05 18.03
CA LEU A 330 -13.86 7.09 17.00
C LEU A 330 -14.04 6.48 15.62
N VAL A 331 -13.33 5.39 15.32
CA VAL A 331 -13.47 4.66 14.04
C VAL A 331 -14.93 4.22 13.83
N SER A 332 -15.55 3.60 14.83
CA SER A 332 -16.95 3.19 14.74
C SER A 332 -17.88 4.37 14.54
N VAL A 333 -17.65 5.49 15.24
CA VAL A 333 -18.46 6.72 15.09
C VAL A 333 -18.41 7.24 13.66
N PHE A 334 -17.22 7.31 13.04
CA PHE A 334 -17.11 7.80 11.67
C PHE A 334 -17.62 6.78 10.64
N ASN A 335 -17.63 5.49 10.94
CA ASN A 335 -18.18 4.47 10.05
C ASN A 335 -19.72 4.39 10.10
N THR A 336 -20.32 4.55 11.28
CA THR A 336 -21.78 4.41 11.45
C THR A 336 -22.53 5.74 11.35
N HIS A 337 -21.92 6.84 11.79
CA HIS A 337 -22.55 8.18 11.84
C HIS A 337 -21.95 9.16 10.84
N TYR A 338 -21.34 8.67 9.75
CA TYR A 338 -20.73 9.54 8.75
C TYR A 338 -21.70 10.59 8.21
N THR A 339 -22.93 10.20 7.88
CA THR A 339 -23.97 11.10 7.36
C THR A 339 -24.33 12.20 8.37
N ASP A 340 -24.47 11.84 9.65
CA ASP A 340 -24.76 12.80 10.72
C ASP A 340 -23.64 13.84 10.86
N LEU A 341 -22.39 13.38 10.77
CA LEU A 341 -21.20 14.23 10.86
C LEU A 341 -21.01 15.11 9.61
N ALA A 342 -21.04 14.49 8.43
CA ALA A 342 -20.65 15.14 7.18
C ALA A 342 -21.79 15.93 6.51
N ARG A 343 -23.04 15.46 6.59
CA ARG A 343 -24.16 16.09 5.89
C ARG A 343 -25.04 16.93 6.81
N CYS A 344 -25.26 16.46 8.03
CA CYS A 344 -26.08 17.19 9.01
C CYS A 344 -25.24 18.12 9.90
N GLY A 345 -23.90 18.02 9.87
CA GLY A 345 -23.01 18.83 10.69
C GLY A 345 -23.20 18.63 12.20
N LYS A 346 -23.75 17.47 12.60
CA LYS A 346 -24.05 17.13 13.99
C LYS A 346 -22.77 16.84 14.77
N ARG A 347 -22.85 17.03 16.08
CA ARG A 347 -21.85 16.55 17.02
C ARG A 347 -22.23 15.14 17.47
N VAL A 348 -21.32 14.19 17.36
CA VAL A 348 -21.54 12.78 17.73
C VAL A 348 -20.53 12.37 18.79
N SER A 349 -20.96 11.55 19.75
CA SER A 349 -20.15 11.15 20.90
C SER A 349 -19.51 9.78 20.70
N SER A 350 -18.23 9.69 21.05
CA SER A 350 -17.47 8.45 21.30
C SER A 350 -17.26 8.25 22.82
N SER A 351 -16.52 7.23 23.22
CA SER A 351 -16.17 7.00 24.63
C SER A 351 -15.39 8.18 25.23
N TYR A 352 -14.44 8.77 24.50
CA TYR A 352 -13.53 9.79 25.06
C TYR A 352 -13.75 11.19 24.50
N PHE A 353 -14.36 11.32 23.32
CA PHE A 353 -14.54 12.59 22.63
C PHE A 353 -15.95 12.76 22.07
N ASP A 354 -16.47 13.98 22.14
CA ASP A 354 -17.46 14.41 21.16
C ASP A 354 -16.73 14.95 19.93
N VAL A 355 -17.22 14.61 18.74
CA VAL A 355 -16.58 15.00 17.48
C VAL A 355 -17.55 15.73 16.56
N ARG A 356 -17.02 16.70 15.80
CA ARG A 356 -17.75 17.40 14.75
C ARG A 356 -16.85 17.55 13.52
N LEU A 357 -17.35 17.10 12.38
CA LEU A 357 -16.68 17.21 11.09
C LEU A 357 -17.10 18.51 10.40
N TYR A 358 -16.15 19.21 9.80
CA TYR A 358 -16.36 20.37 8.93
C TYR A 358 -15.90 20.03 7.52
N PRO A 359 -16.76 19.41 6.69
CA PRO A 359 -16.37 18.86 5.39
C PRO A 359 -15.77 19.87 4.43
N GLY A 360 -16.32 21.09 4.40
CA GLY A 360 -15.88 22.15 3.48
C GLY A 360 -14.44 22.62 3.76
N VAL A 361 -14.02 22.61 5.03
CA VAL A 361 -12.65 22.98 5.44
C VAL A 361 -11.75 21.74 5.54
N GLY A 362 -12.35 20.56 5.72
CA GLY A 362 -11.63 19.30 5.92
C GLY A 362 -11.01 19.21 7.31
N THR A 363 -11.72 19.68 8.34
CA THR A 363 -11.26 19.63 9.74
C THR A 363 -12.21 18.82 10.62
N ILE A 364 -11.67 18.15 11.64
CA ILE A 364 -12.45 17.55 12.72
C ILE A 364 -12.15 18.31 14.01
N HIS A 365 -13.19 18.70 14.71
CA HIS A 365 -13.10 19.28 16.05
C HIS A 365 -13.39 18.19 17.07
N PHE A 366 -12.48 18.02 18.02
CA PHE A 366 -12.58 17.06 19.11
C PHE A 366 -12.80 17.80 20.43
N TYR A 367 -13.80 17.35 21.19
CA TYR A 367 -14.15 17.89 22.50
C TYR A 367 -13.98 16.76 23.53
N PRO A 368 -12.93 16.82 24.37
CA PRO A 368 -12.71 15.78 25.38
C PRO A 368 -13.88 15.68 26.36
N ARG A 369 -14.45 14.47 26.48
CA ARG A 369 -15.46 14.14 27.51
C ARG A 369 -14.79 13.86 28.87
N ARG A 370 -13.56 13.38 28.81
CA ARG A 370 -12.69 12.98 29.92
C ARG A 370 -11.47 13.91 29.98
N LYS A 371 -11.61 15.07 30.62
CA LYS A 371 -10.52 16.05 30.77
C LYS A 371 -9.34 15.50 31.57
N ASP A 372 -9.63 14.58 32.49
CA ASP A 372 -8.65 13.85 33.29
C ASP A 372 -7.68 13.03 32.43
N LEU A 373 -8.15 12.43 31.33
CA LEU A 373 -7.29 11.64 30.43
C LEU A 373 -6.34 12.52 29.63
N ILE A 374 -6.81 13.69 29.18
CA ILE A 374 -5.96 14.69 28.53
C ILE A 374 -4.91 15.19 29.51
N GLU A 375 -5.29 15.41 30.77
CA GLU A 375 -4.36 15.84 31.81
C GLU A 375 -3.31 14.77 32.14
N ARG A 376 -3.69 13.49 32.20
CA ARG A 376 -2.73 12.37 32.35
C ARG A 376 -1.74 12.33 31.18
N LEU A 377 -2.23 12.51 29.95
CA LEU A 377 -1.37 12.61 28.76
C LEU A 377 -0.39 13.78 28.88
N ASN A 378 -0.88 14.98 29.22
CA ASN A 378 -0.05 16.17 29.39
C ASN A 378 1.03 15.99 30.46
N ARG A 379 0.69 15.38 31.61
CA ARG A 379 1.65 15.14 32.70
C ARG A 379 2.72 14.14 32.30
N LEU A 380 2.34 13.07 31.61
CA LEU A 380 3.30 12.08 31.14
C LEU A 380 4.25 12.71 30.12
N VAL A 381 3.73 13.38 29.10
CA VAL A 381 4.56 14.06 28.08
C VAL A 381 5.43 15.13 28.71
N GLY A 382 4.88 15.92 29.63
CA GLY A 382 5.62 16.95 30.35
C GLY A 382 6.76 16.40 31.19
N LYS A 383 6.60 15.22 31.81
CA LYS A 383 7.68 14.53 32.51
C LYS A 383 8.76 14.02 31.55
N GLU A 384 8.36 13.31 30.49
CA GLU A 384 9.29 12.75 29.50
C GLU A 384 10.09 13.82 28.75
N ARG A 385 9.50 15.00 28.52
CA ARG A 385 10.17 16.15 27.89
C ARG A 385 10.86 17.08 28.89
N ALA A 386 10.90 16.71 30.17
CA ALA A 386 11.44 17.51 31.26
C ALA A 386 10.83 18.93 31.38
N TRP A 387 9.59 19.11 30.91
CA TRP A 387 8.81 20.34 31.12
C TRP A 387 8.22 20.40 32.52
N LEU A 388 8.00 19.25 33.16
CA LEU A 388 7.54 19.12 34.53
C LEU A 388 8.68 18.63 35.44
N PRO A 389 8.64 18.96 36.73
CA PRO A 389 9.58 18.42 37.69
C PRO A 389 9.46 16.89 37.77
N PRO A 390 10.57 16.17 38.05
CA PRO A 390 10.54 14.71 38.16
C PRO A 390 9.73 14.22 39.37
N ASP A 391 9.64 15.04 40.43
CA ASP A 391 8.76 14.85 41.58
C ASP A 391 7.91 16.10 41.79
N VAL A 392 6.62 15.92 42.08
CA VAL A 392 5.66 16.99 42.35
C VAL A 392 6.13 17.90 43.48
N LYS A 393 6.86 17.35 44.47
CA LYS A 393 7.39 18.08 45.63
C LYS A 393 8.60 18.97 45.31
N GLN A 394 9.15 18.92 44.10
CA GLN A 394 10.29 19.76 43.76
C GLN A 394 9.87 21.17 43.30
N ALA A 395 8.62 21.36 42.90
CA ALA A 395 8.13 22.66 42.43
C ALA A 395 7.17 23.29 43.43
N GLY A 396 7.34 24.59 43.68
CA GLY A 396 6.46 25.33 44.59
C GLY A 396 5.04 25.56 44.04
N PRO A 397 4.13 26.11 44.87
CA PRO A 397 2.73 26.31 44.52
C PRO A 397 2.51 27.17 43.27
N GLY A 398 3.37 28.16 43.02
CA GLY A 398 3.24 29.02 41.84
C GLY A 398 3.53 28.30 40.54
N PHE A 399 4.46 27.33 40.51
CA PHE A 399 4.69 26.48 39.33
C PHE A 399 3.44 25.67 38.97
N TRP A 400 2.78 25.06 39.96
CA TRP A 400 1.55 24.30 39.70
C TRP A 400 0.39 25.22 39.32
N THR A 401 0.32 26.41 39.92
CA THR A 401 -0.70 27.41 39.59
C THR A 401 -0.59 27.87 38.13
N GLN A 402 0.61 28.15 37.60
CA GLN A 402 0.76 28.49 36.17
C GLN A 402 0.35 27.32 35.26
N TYR A 403 0.70 26.09 35.62
CA TYR A 403 0.48 24.91 34.80
C TYR A 403 -1.02 24.56 34.73
N GLU A 404 -1.71 24.63 35.87
CA GLU A 404 -3.15 24.36 35.96
C GLU A 404 -3.98 25.48 35.32
N LYS A 405 -3.56 26.73 35.48
CA LYS A 405 -4.25 27.90 34.91
C LYS A 405 -3.72 28.31 33.52
N ALA A 406 -2.88 27.49 32.87
CA ALA A 406 -2.29 27.82 31.58
C ALA A 406 -3.35 28.16 30.50
N GLU A 407 -4.48 27.45 30.46
CA GLU A 407 -5.59 27.79 29.55
C GLU A 407 -6.23 29.15 29.85
N LYS A 408 -6.25 29.58 31.11
CA LYS A 408 -6.77 30.91 31.50
C LYS A 408 -5.84 32.03 31.05
N PHE A 409 -4.53 31.79 31.10
CA PHE A 409 -3.50 32.78 30.75
C PHE A 409 -3.12 32.78 29.26
N ASP A 410 -3.55 31.77 28.49
CA ASP A 410 -3.17 31.55 27.08
C ASP A 410 -3.39 32.79 26.19
N ALA A 411 -4.55 33.45 26.30
CA ALA A 411 -4.85 34.63 25.49
C ALA A 411 -3.90 35.80 25.76
N GLU A 412 -3.62 36.07 27.04
CA GLU A 412 -2.72 37.13 27.48
C GLU A 412 -1.26 36.82 27.10
N LEU A 413 -0.84 35.57 27.28
CA LEU A 413 0.47 35.07 26.88
C LEU A 413 0.69 35.24 25.37
N ARG A 414 -0.26 34.82 24.54
CA ARG A 414 -0.16 34.93 23.08
C ARG A 414 -0.06 36.39 22.63
N GLN A 415 -0.83 37.29 23.25
CA GLN A 415 -0.71 38.72 22.99
C GLN A 415 0.68 39.27 23.36
N GLU A 416 1.26 38.84 24.48
CA GLU A 416 2.61 39.23 24.87
C GLU A 416 3.69 38.71 23.91
N VAL A 417 3.56 37.47 23.44
CA VAL A 417 4.51 36.87 22.49
C VAL A 417 4.48 37.60 21.14
N LEU A 418 3.29 37.96 20.65
CA LEU A 418 3.12 38.68 19.38
C LEU A 418 3.82 40.04 19.35
N LYS A 419 4.04 40.69 20.50
CA LYS A 419 4.81 41.95 20.59
C LYS A 419 6.29 41.80 20.21
N THR A 420 6.83 40.59 20.32
CA THR A 420 8.27 40.30 20.12
C THR A 420 8.54 39.44 18.89
N GLY A 421 7.49 39.04 18.15
CA GLY A 421 7.56 38.12 17.03
C GLY A 421 7.17 38.74 15.70
N SER A 422 7.27 37.96 14.63
CA SER A 422 6.67 38.34 13.35
C SER A 422 5.15 38.32 13.45
N ALA A 423 4.48 39.30 12.83
CA ALA A 423 3.03 39.27 12.62
C ALA A 423 2.58 38.16 11.64
N SER A 424 3.52 37.51 10.96
CA SER A 424 3.23 36.38 10.07
C SER A 424 2.83 35.15 10.88
N TYR A 425 1.67 34.56 10.57
CA TYR A 425 1.20 33.31 11.15
C TYR A 425 2.20 32.15 11.01
N TYR A 426 2.94 32.10 9.90
CA TYR A 426 3.90 31.02 9.62
C TYR A 426 5.29 31.24 10.21
N ARG A 427 5.60 32.46 10.66
CA ARG A 427 6.93 32.84 11.18
C ARG A 427 6.86 33.43 12.59
N ASN A 428 5.81 33.12 13.34
CA ASN A 428 5.70 33.54 14.73
C ASN A 428 6.47 32.57 15.63
N HIS A 429 6.76 32.99 16.87
CA HIS A 429 7.53 32.17 17.80
C HIS A 429 6.88 30.80 18.08
N PHE A 430 5.54 30.71 18.06
CA PHE A 430 4.84 29.43 18.25
C PHE A 430 5.05 28.48 17.07
N SER A 431 4.87 28.94 15.84
CA SER A 431 5.08 28.13 14.64
C SER A 431 6.54 27.72 14.50
N THR A 432 7.48 28.60 14.87
CA THR A 432 8.90 28.27 14.89
C THR A 432 9.18 27.07 15.81
N LEU A 433 8.55 26.96 16.98
CA LEU A 433 8.75 25.79 17.85
C LEU A 433 8.30 24.46 17.23
N PHE A 434 7.32 24.47 16.34
CA PHE A 434 6.80 23.26 15.69
C PHE A 434 7.55 22.86 14.42
N TYR A 435 8.08 23.82 13.68
CA TYR A 435 8.67 23.58 12.36
C TYR A 435 10.20 23.69 12.31
N SER A 436 10.83 24.30 13.31
CA SER A 436 12.29 24.35 13.40
C SER A 436 12.85 23.11 14.10
N GLN A 437 14.12 22.77 13.83
CA GLN A 437 14.80 21.74 14.60
C GLN A 437 14.94 22.17 16.05
N ALA A 438 14.72 21.25 17.00
CA ALA A 438 14.63 21.55 18.43
C ALA A 438 15.85 22.32 18.99
N ASP A 439 17.04 22.05 18.47
CA ASP A 439 18.31 22.69 18.89
C ASP A 439 18.75 23.86 17.99
N SER A 440 17.90 24.29 17.07
CA SER A 440 18.22 25.42 16.20
C SER A 440 18.27 26.73 16.99
N SER A 441 19.10 27.67 16.52
CA SER A 441 19.16 29.02 17.11
C SER A 441 17.82 29.75 17.06
N GLU A 442 16.95 29.37 16.12
CA GLU A 442 15.60 29.91 15.94
C GLU A 442 14.64 29.33 16.98
N ALA A 443 14.64 28.01 17.20
CA ALA A 443 13.89 27.36 18.27
C ALA A 443 14.24 27.95 19.65
N ARG A 444 15.52 28.13 19.93
CA ARG A 444 15.98 28.70 21.21
C ARG A 444 15.49 30.12 21.41
N ARG A 445 15.59 30.98 20.39
CA ARG A 445 15.06 32.35 20.43
C ARG A 445 13.55 32.38 20.64
N ALA A 446 12.82 31.49 19.97
CA ALA A 446 11.38 31.36 20.16
C ALA A 446 11.01 30.91 21.58
N GLN A 447 11.74 29.93 22.14
CA GLN A 447 11.55 29.50 23.53
C GLN A 447 11.82 30.64 24.52
N GLU A 448 12.93 31.37 24.36
CA GLU A 448 13.29 32.51 25.21
C GLU A 448 12.23 33.61 25.16
N ALA A 449 11.70 33.91 23.96
CA ALA A 449 10.64 34.91 23.79
C ALA A 449 9.33 34.50 24.49
N ILE A 450 8.93 33.23 24.37
CA ILE A 450 7.73 32.70 25.03
C ILE A 450 7.92 32.64 26.55
N ASP A 451 9.09 32.20 27.03
CA ASP A 451 9.41 32.17 28.46
C ASP A 451 9.38 33.57 29.09
N ALA A 452 9.95 34.57 28.41
CA ALA A 452 9.94 35.96 28.86
C ALA A 452 8.52 36.56 28.86
N ALA A 453 7.71 36.26 27.84
CA ALA A 453 6.30 36.66 27.80
C ALA A 453 5.51 36.04 28.96
N ALA A 454 5.72 34.74 29.22
CA ALA A 454 5.12 34.06 30.35
C ALA A 454 5.52 34.69 31.69
N ALA A 455 6.79 35.06 31.87
CA ALA A 455 7.26 35.75 33.08
C ALA A 455 6.44 37.01 33.38
N ARG A 456 6.22 37.87 32.38
CA ARG A 456 5.43 39.10 32.51
C ARG A 456 3.96 38.84 32.83
N VAL A 457 3.38 37.77 32.30
CA VAL A 457 2.01 37.38 32.65
C VAL A 457 1.96 36.92 34.10
N HIS A 458 2.87 36.06 34.53
CA HIS A 458 2.91 35.55 35.89
C HIS A 458 3.14 36.66 36.93
N GLU A 459 4.02 37.61 36.64
CA GLU A 459 4.26 38.79 37.50
C GLU A 459 2.98 39.62 37.70
N ARG A 460 2.21 39.87 36.63
CA ARG A 460 0.92 40.58 36.71
C ARG A 460 -0.13 39.86 37.56
N HIS A 461 -0.06 38.52 37.63
CA HIS A 461 -0.97 37.71 38.44
C HIS A 461 -0.38 37.33 39.81
N GLY A 462 0.78 37.87 40.19
CA GLY A 462 1.44 37.57 41.47
C GLY A 462 1.86 36.11 41.62
N ILE A 463 2.21 35.43 40.53
CA ILE A 463 2.60 34.02 40.53
C ILE A 463 4.13 33.92 40.57
N ASP A 464 4.67 33.54 41.72
CA ASP A 464 6.09 33.22 41.86
C ASP A 464 6.36 31.75 41.53
N ILE A 465 7.00 31.51 40.39
CA ILE A 465 7.31 30.18 39.87
C ILE A 465 8.64 29.63 40.41
N ASP A 466 9.53 30.52 40.84
CA ASP A 466 10.86 30.18 41.32
C ASP A 466 10.88 29.96 42.84
N ALA A 467 9.79 30.30 43.54
CA ALA A 467 9.54 29.88 44.92
C ALA A 467 9.71 28.36 45.07
N MET A 468 10.77 27.96 45.78
CA MET A 468 11.01 26.57 46.15
C MET A 468 10.09 26.18 47.31
N ILE A 469 9.79 24.89 47.46
CA ILE A 469 9.16 24.40 48.69
C ILE A 469 10.18 24.62 49.81
N GLU A 470 9.83 25.46 50.80
CA GLU A 470 10.58 25.54 52.06
C GLU A 470 10.67 24.13 52.63
N THR A 471 11.85 23.52 52.56
CA THR A 471 12.10 22.27 53.26
C THR A 471 12.10 22.64 54.73
N SER A 472 11.01 22.33 55.44
CA SER A 472 10.95 22.51 56.88
C SER A 472 12.15 21.80 57.49
N THR A 473 12.95 22.57 58.23
CA THR A 473 14.26 22.21 58.78
C THR A 473 14.19 21.03 59.77
N GLU A 474 13.00 20.51 60.08
CA GLU A 474 12.77 19.37 60.96
C GLU A 474 13.28 18.03 60.39
N GLN A 475 13.38 17.85 59.07
CA GLN A 475 13.91 16.61 58.49
C GLN A 475 15.44 16.53 58.43
N GLN A 476 16.15 17.67 58.57
CA GLN A 476 17.62 17.66 58.63
C GLN A 476 18.15 17.29 60.02
N MET A 477 17.35 17.42 61.09
CA MET A 477 17.78 17.07 62.45
C MET A 477 17.58 15.59 62.82
N LEU A 478 16.83 14.81 62.04
CA LEU A 478 16.59 13.39 62.31
C LEU A 478 17.63 12.44 61.69
N LEU A 479 18.55 12.95 60.86
CA LEU A 479 19.68 12.19 60.31
C LEU A 479 21.01 12.51 61.01
N ALA A 480 20.98 13.34 62.06
CA ALA A 480 22.15 13.73 62.85
C ALA A 480 22.02 13.35 64.34
N ALA A 481 21.13 12.42 64.69
CA ALA A 481 20.98 11.88 66.05
C ALA A 481 21.24 10.37 66.09
#